data_AF-A0A3D5W6J7-F1
#
_entry.id   AF-A0A3D5W6J7-F1
#
_cell.length_a   1.000
_cell.length_b   1.000
_cell.length_c   1.000
_cell.angle_alpha   90.00
_cell.angle_beta   90.00
_cell.angle_gamma   90.00
#
_symmetry.space_group_name_H-M   'P 1'
#
loop_
_entity.id
_entity.type
_entity.pdbx_description
1 polymer ?
#
loop_
_entity_poly.entity_id
_entity_poly.type
_entity_poly.pdbx_seq_one_letter_code
_entity_poly.pdbx_strand_id
1 'polypeptide(L)'
;VKFDFLGLRTLTVIDWAIGLVNETRAKQGQDAIDLEQLPADDPEVYRLICTGRTTALFQLESRGMQELIQRLQPDHFEELVALVALFRPGPLQSGMVDDFIHRKHGR
;
A
#
# COMPACT_ATOMS: atom_id res chain seq x y z
N VAL A 1 -30.42 -1.96 -11.40
CA VAL A 1 -28.96 -1.90 -11.13
C VAL A 1 -28.61 -0.47 -10.78
N LYS A 2 -27.85 -0.24 -9.70
CA LYS A 2 -27.42 1.10 -9.23
C LYS A 2 -25.90 1.16 -9.32
N PHE A 3 -25.38 2.30 -9.76
CA PHE A 3 -23.95 2.61 -9.73
C PHE A 3 -23.73 3.79 -8.80
N ASP A 4 -22.72 3.68 -7.94
CA ASP A 4 -22.28 4.74 -7.05
C ASP A 4 -21.19 5.57 -7.72
N PHE A 5 -21.23 6.88 -7.51
CA PHE A 5 -20.16 7.77 -7.92
C PHE A 5 -19.16 7.93 -6.79
N LEU A 6 -17.88 7.83 -7.12
CA LEU A 6 -16.77 8.02 -6.20
C LEU A 6 -15.75 8.97 -6.86
N GLY A 7 -15.44 10.09 -6.22
CA GLY A 7 -14.54 11.12 -6.76
C GLY A 7 -13.05 10.81 -6.63
N LEU A 8 -12.68 9.56 -6.35
CA LEU A 8 -11.29 9.15 -6.18
C LEU A 8 -10.57 9.09 -7.53
N ARG A 9 -9.43 9.77 -7.63
CA ARG A 9 -8.62 9.83 -8.85
C ARG A 9 -7.55 8.73 -8.94
N THR A 10 -7.46 7.86 -7.95
CA THR A 10 -6.42 6.82 -7.85
C THR A 10 -6.35 5.96 -9.12
N LEU A 11 -7.50 5.47 -9.61
CA LEU A 11 -7.54 4.68 -10.84
C LEU A 11 -7.14 5.49 -12.08
N THR A 12 -7.48 6.78 -12.13
CA THR A 12 -7.04 7.67 -13.22
C THR A 12 -5.51 7.85 -13.23
N VAL A 13 -4.90 7.99 -12.05
CA VAL A 13 -3.44 8.11 -11.93
C VAL A 13 -2.74 6.81 -12.35
N ILE A 14 -3.28 5.66 -11.93
CA ILE A 14 -2.77 4.34 -12.32
C ILE A 14 -2.88 4.14 -13.84
N ASP A 15 -4.02 4.46 -14.43
CA ASP A 15 -4.26 4.37 -15.88
C ASP A 15 -3.22 5.16 -16.68
N TRP A 16 -2.98 6.42 -16.31
CA TRP A 16 -1.96 7.26 -16.95
C TRP A 16 -0.54 6.72 -16.76
N ALA A 17 -0.19 6.26 -15.55
CA ALA A 17 1.12 5.70 -15.28
C ALA A 17 1.38 4.45 -16.13
N ILE A 18 0.41 3.55 -16.23
CA ILE A 18 0.51 2.34 -17.06
C ILE A 18 0.64 2.68 -18.54
N GLY A 19 -0.11 3.67 -19.03
CA GLY A 19 0.04 4.17 -20.40
C GLY A 19 1.47 4.60 -20.72
N LEU A 20 2.05 5.47 -19.88
CA LEU A 20 3.42 5.97 -20.06
C LEU A 20 4.49 4.86 -19.98
N VAL A 21 4.32 3.92 -19.05
CA VAL A 21 5.25 2.79 -18.91
C VAL A 21 5.16 1.86 -20.12
N ASN A 22 3.95 1.56 -20.60
CA ASN A 22 3.75 0.71 -21.77
C ASN A 22 4.28 1.34 -23.06
N GLU A 23 4.20 2.66 -23.22
CA GLU A 23 4.86 3.37 -24.33
C GLU A 23 6.38 3.14 -24.34
N THR A 24 7.00 3.14 -23.15
CA THR A 24 8.44 2.91 -22.98
C THR A 24 8.79 1.45 -23.27
N ARG A 25 8.00 0.50 -22.76
CA ARG A 25 8.15 -0.94 -23.00
C ARG A 25 8.02 -1.30 -24.47
N ALA A 26 7.05 -0.71 -25.18
CA ALA A 26 6.85 -0.94 -26.61
C ALA A 26 8.08 -0.54 -27.43
N LYS A 27 8.73 0.58 -27.09
CA LYS A 27 10.00 1.01 -27.73
C LYS A 27 11.15 0.04 -27.48
N GLN A 28 11.08 -0.75 -26.41
CA GLN A 28 12.06 -1.76 -26.03
C GLN A 28 11.68 -3.18 -26.49
N GLY A 29 10.55 -3.33 -27.21
CA GLY A 29 10.04 -4.63 -27.66
C GLY A 29 9.54 -5.53 -26.52
N GLN A 30 9.15 -4.95 -25.39
CA GLN A 30 8.62 -5.67 -24.22
C GLN A 30 7.08 -5.67 -24.23
N ASP A 31 6.50 -6.71 -23.65
CA ASP A 31 5.05 -6.83 -23.49
C ASP A 31 4.48 -5.77 -22.53
N ALA A 32 3.24 -5.37 -22.79
CA ALA A 32 2.50 -4.44 -21.95
C ALA A 32 2.30 -5.01 -20.52
N ILE A 33 2.24 -4.12 -19.53
CA ILE A 33 1.91 -4.49 -18.15
C ILE A 33 0.45 -4.91 -18.09
N ASP A 34 0.23 -6.10 -17.54
CA ASP A 34 -1.06 -6.54 -17.02
C ASP A 34 -1.07 -6.37 -15.50
N LEU A 35 -1.97 -5.51 -15.00
CA LEU A 35 -2.09 -5.21 -13.57
C LEU A 35 -2.56 -6.43 -12.76
N GLU A 36 -3.36 -7.31 -13.35
CA GLU A 36 -3.90 -8.50 -12.66
C GLU A 36 -2.82 -9.57 -12.42
N GLN A 37 -1.71 -9.49 -13.15
CA GLN A 37 -0.60 -10.43 -13.05
C GLN A 37 0.57 -9.92 -12.19
N LEU A 38 0.45 -8.73 -11.59
CA LEU A 38 1.51 -8.21 -10.73
C LEU A 38 1.61 -9.03 -9.43
N PRO A 39 2.83 -9.44 -9.01
CA PRO A 39 3.03 -10.16 -7.77
C PRO A 39 2.72 -9.26 -6.56
N ALA A 40 2.08 -9.82 -5.55
CA ALA A 40 1.76 -9.12 -4.31
C ALA A 40 2.88 -9.19 -3.24
N ASP A 41 3.93 -9.96 -3.49
CA ASP A 41 5.00 -10.32 -2.55
C ASP A 41 6.37 -9.71 -2.91
N ASP A 42 6.41 -8.65 -3.74
CA ASP A 42 7.66 -7.99 -4.15
C ASP A 42 8.43 -7.38 -2.96
N PRO A 43 9.60 -7.93 -2.58
CA PRO A 43 10.37 -7.47 -1.42
C PRO A 43 10.82 -6.01 -1.52
N GLU A 44 11.07 -5.50 -2.74
CA GLU A 44 11.51 -4.12 -2.93
C GLU A 44 10.38 -3.13 -2.67
N VAL A 45 9.13 -3.52 -2.97
CA VAL A 45 7.95 -2.74 -2.64
C VAL A 45 7.76 -2.65 -1.13
N TYR A 46 7.86 -3.76 -0.40
CA TYR A 46 7.77 -3.75 1.06
C TYR A 46 8.92 -2.97 1.70
N ARG A 47 10.14 -3.10 1.17
CA ARG A 47 11.30 -2.31 1.62
C ARG A 47 11.04 -0.81 1.46
N LEU A 48 10.45 -0.38 0.35
CA LEU A 48 10.06 1.02 0.12
C LEU A 48 9.00 1.46 1.14
N ILE A 49 7.94 0.67 1.33
CA ILE A 49 6.87 0.98 2.29
C ILE A 49 7.44 1.14 3.70
N CYS A 50 8.31 0.22 4.14
CA CYS A 50 8.95 0.23 5.45
C CYS A 50 9.80 1.49 5.74
N THR A 51 10.22 2.23 4.70
CA THR A 51 10.90 3.53 4.91
C THR A 51 9.98 4.62 5.48
N GLY A 52 8.66 4.43 5.41
CA GLY A 52 7.66 5.46 5.72
C GLY A 52 7.55 6.56 4.66
N ARG A 53 8.26 6.47 3.53
CA ARG A 53 8.15 7.42 2.41
C ARG A 53 6.98 7.05 1.50
N THR A 54 5.79 7.05 2.06
CA THR A 54 4.56 6.55 1.42
C THR A 54 3.65 7.65 0.86
N THR A 55 4.18 8.86 0.66
CA THR A 55 3.44 9.93 -0.03
C THR A 55 2.97 9.45 -1.40
N ALA A 56 1.71 9.71 -1.74
CA ALA A 56 1.02 9.20 -2.95
C ALA A 56 0.78 7.67 -3.01
N LEU A 57 1.09 6.91 -1.95
CA LEU A 57 0.58 5.55 -1.79
C LEU A 57 -0.81 5.61 -1.15
N PHE A 58 -1.83 5.33 -1.95
CA PHE A 58 -3.23 5.41 -1.55
C PHE A 58 -3.48 4.80 -0.16
N GLN A 59 -4.18 5.56 0.71
CA GLN A 59 -4.48 5.24 2.12
C GLN A 59 -3.29 5.23 3.09
N LEU A 60 -2.04 5.19 2.60
CA LEU A 60 -0.84 5.09 3.44
C LEU A 60 -0.11 6.42 3.67
N GLU A 61 -0.69 7.53 3.20
CA GLU A 61 0.01 8.81 3.03
C GLU A 61 0.10 9.66 4.31
N SER A 62 -0.77 9.40 5.29
CA SER A 62 -0.85 10.24 6.49
C SER A 62 0.38 10.03 7.38
N ARG A 63 0.80 11.11 8.06
CA ARG A 63 1.95 11.05 8.99
C ARG A 63 1.80 9.95 10.06
N GLY A 64 0.62 9.84 10.67
CA GLY A 64 0.38 8.80 11.68
C GLY A 64 0.47 7.39 11.11
N MET A 65 0.03 7.20 9.86
CA MET A 65 0.16 5.92 9.17
C MET A 65 1.62 5.61 8.84
N GLN A 66 2.41 6.61 8.42
CA GLN A 66 3.84 6.48 8.19
C GLN A 66 4.60 6.06 9.46
N GLU A 67 4.28 6.69 10.59
CA GLU A 67 4.84 6.33 11.90
C GLU A 67 4.44 4.89 12.29
N LEU A 68 3.19 4.48 12.03
CA LEU A 68 2.73 3.13 12.29
C LEU A 68 3.44 2.08 11.41
N ILE A 69 3.60 2.36 10.11
CA ILE A 69 4.33 1.51 9.16
C ILE A 69 5.78 1.30 9.64
N GLN A 70 6.46 2.37 10.06
CA GLN A 70 7.83 2.27 10.56
C GLN A 70 7.95 1.42 11.82
N ARG A 71 6.90 1.38 12.66
CA ARG A 71 6.89 0.53 13.87
C ARG A 71 6.51 -0.92 13.56
N LEU A 72 5.61 -1.14 12.60
CA LEU A 72 5.14 -2.47 12.22
C LEU A 72 6.12 -3.20 11.30
N GLN A 73 6.82 -2.49 10.42
CA GLN A 73 7.69 -3.05 9.37
C GLN A 73 6.97 -4.11 8.52
N PRO A 74 5.95 -3.73 7.73
CA PRO A 74 5.15 -4.71 6.99
C PRO A 74 5.97 -5.45 5.92
N ASP A 75 5.87 -6.77 5.87
CA ASP A 75 6.63 -7.63 4.95
C ASP A 75 5.77 -8.58 4.10
N HIS A 76 4.45 -8.54 4.28
CA HIS A 76 3.48 -9.26 3.46
C HIS A 76 2.14 -8.51 3.37
N PHE A 77 1.30 -8.91 2.41
CA PHE A 77 0.11 -8.15 2.02
C PHE A 77 -0.93 -8.05 3.15
N GLU A 78 -1.09 -9.12 3.92
CA GLU A 78 -2.03 -9.22 5.05
C GLU A 78 -1.76 -8.14 6.10
N GLU A 79 -0.52 -7.68 6.24
CA GLU A 79 -0.18 -6.61 7.17
C GLU A 79 -0.54 -5.23 6.65
N LEU A 80 -0.55 -5.02 5.33
CA LEU A 80 -1.11 -3.79 4.74
C LEU A 80 -2.62 -3.72 4.99
N VAL A 81 -3.31 -4.85 4.89
CA VAL A 81 -4.72 -4.96 5.28
C VAL A 81 -4.90 -4.66 6.77
N ALA A 82 -4.03 -5.22 7.63
CA ALA A 82 -4.06 -4.97 9.07
C ALA A 82 -3.81 -3.50 9.41
N LEU A 83 -2.88 -2.82 8.73
CA LEU A 83 -2.57 -1.39 8.96
C LEU A 83 -3.82 -0.51 8.81
N VAL A 84 -4.62 -0.72 7.76
CA VAL A 84 -5.86 0.05 7.54
C VAL A 84 -6.91 -0.24 8.63
N ALA A 85 -6.93 -1.46 9.17
CA ALA A 85 -7.82 -1.81 10.28
C ALA A 85 -7.34 -1.21 11.62
N LEU A 86 -6.03 -1.24 11.88
CA LEU A 86 -5.38 -0.77 13.10
C LEU A 86 -5.32 0.75 13.19
N PHE A 87 -5.25 1.46 12.06
CA PHE A 87 -5.19 2.92 12.02
C PHE A 87 -6.58 3.56 12.22
N ARG A 88 -7.19 3.25 13.37
CA ARG A 88 -8.48 3.78 13.82
C ARG A 88 -8.37 4.22 15.28
N PRO A 89 -9.17 5.21 15.74
CA PRO A 89 -9.07 5.72 17.10
C PRO A 89 -9.18 4.65 18.19
N GLY A 90 -10.11 3.69 18.05
CA GLY A 90 -10.33 2.63 19.04
C GLY A 90 -9.10 1.72 19.25
N PRO A 91 -8.58 1.05 18.20
CA PRO A 91 -7.36 0.25 18.29
C PRO A 91 -6.15 1.03 18.82
N LEU A 92 -5.96 2.28 18.39
CA LEU A 92 -4.82 3.11 18.82
C LEU A 92 -4.90 3.46 20.32
N GLN A 93 -6.10 3.71 20.86
CA GLN A 93 -6.28 4.09 22.27
C GLN A 93 -6.34 2.91 23.24
N SER A 94 -6.62 1.71 22.73
CA SER A 94 -6.78 0.50 23.56
C SER A 94 -5.48 -0.28 23.80
N GLY A 95 -4.36 0.13 23.19
CA GLY A 95 -3.10 -0.63 23.23
C GLY A 95 -3.04 -1.82 22.26
N MET A 96 -4.15 -2.12 21.56
CA MET A 96 -4.23 -3.23 20.60
C MET A 96 -3.17 -3.16 19.49
N VAL A 97 -2.85 -1.95 19.04
CA VAL A 97 -1.81 -1.73 18.02
C VAL A 97 -0.43 -2.13 18.55
N ASP A 98 -0.13 -1.81 19.80
CA ASP A 98 1.14 -2.16 20.43
C ASP A 98 1.26 -3.67 20.62
N ASP A 99 0.19 -4.32 21.10
CA ASP A 99 0.11 -5.77 21.24
C ASP A 99 0.33 -6.49 19.92
N PHE A 100 -0.28 -6.00 18.83
CA PHE A 100 -0.11 -6.56 17.50
C PHE A 100 1.37 -6.47 17.04
N ILE A 101 1.98 -5.29 17.21
CA ILE A 101 3.39 -5.06 16.84
C ILE A 101 4.34 -5.91 17.70
N HIS A 102 4.06 -6.08 19.00
CA HIS A 102 4.89 -6.90 19.87
C HIS A 102 4.83 -8.38 19.48
N ARG A 103 3.62 -8.91 19.27
CA ARG A 103 3.43 -10.30 18.83
C ARG A 103 4.10 -10.58 17.49
N LYS A 104 3.99 -9.66 16.53
CA LYS A 104 4.71 -9.77 15.25
C LYS A 104 6.21 -9.95 15.48
N HIS A 105 6.80 -9.15 16.36
CA HIS A 105 8.23 -9.15 16.63
C HIS A 105 8.67 -10.14 17.73
N GLY A 106 7.80 -11.07 18.15
CA GLY A 106 8.13 -12.08 19.16
C GLY A 106 8.41 -11.52 20.56
N ARG A 107 7.79 -10.39 20.92
CA ARG A 107 7.92 -9.72 22.21
C ARG A 107 6.65 -9.85 23.06
#